data_AF-A0A3N7FLS9-F1
#
_entry.id   AF-A0A3N7FLS9-F1
#
_cell.length_a   1.000
_cell.length_b   1.000
_cell.length_c   1.000
_cell.angle_alpha   90.00
_cell.angle_beta   90.00
_cell.angle_gamma   90.00
#
_symmetry.space_group_name_H-M   'P 1'
#
loop_
_entity.id
_entity.type
_entity.pdbx_description
1 polymer ?
#
loop_
_entity_poly.entity_id
_entity_poly.type
_entity_poly.pdbx_seq_one_letter_code
_entity_poly.pdbx_strand_id
1 'polypeptide(L)'
;MSEKHFAIRTHSRKKDAVLAFSTKIDANEEKNSLTKLFNLLGLDKKKYESKLNLHFEKFNTISKRAENAAVTVDQFAILYNTWRSHSFVQEYKELQKKESIIFQSKDVFLKILNELFDGTKTAQLSDGNELYFKTKNGKEINIEDLSSGEKQLLIILGEALLQKSDSYIYIADEPELSLHISWQEKLTASISQLNPNAQILFATHSPDIVSIHGDNAIEMEACFS
;
A
#
# COMPACT_ATOMS: atom_id res chain seq x y z
N MET A 1 -59.64 -3.78 -3.10
CA MET A 1 -58.49 -4.48 -3.69
C MET A 1 -57.46 -4.67 -2.58
N SER A 2 -57.27 -5.92 -2.15
CA SER A 2 -56.62 -6.29 -0.89
C SER A 2 -55.10 -6.10 -0.92
N GLU A 3 -54.58 -5.36 0.05
CA GLU A 3 -53.16 -5.30 0.40
C GLU A 3 -52.62 -6.71 0.68
N LYS A 4 -51.66 -7.16 -0.12
CA LYS A 4 -50.93 -8.40 0.15
C LYS A 4 -49.82 -8.11 1.17
N HIS A 5 -50.18 -8.17 2.45
CA HIS A 5 -49.22 -8.30 3.54
C HIS A 5 -48.55 -9.68 3.45
N PHE A 6 -47.40 -9.74 2.79
CA PHE A 6 -46.61 -10.97 2.69
C PHE A 6 -45.74 -11.13 3.94
N ALA A 7 -46.21 -11.92 4.89
CA ALA A 7 -45.43 -12.34 6.05
C ALA A 7 -44.34 -13.34 5.62
N ILE A 8 -43.13 -12.85 5.33
CA ILE A 8 -41.95 -13.69 5.11
C ILE A 8 -41.59 -14.35 6.45
N ARG A 9 -42.00 -15.62 6.63
CA ARG A 9 -41.75 -16.42 7.83
C ARG A 9 -40.53 -17.34 7.72
N THR A 10 -39.56 -16.98 6.87
CA THR A 10 -38.27 -17.68 6.75
C THR A 10 -37.13 -16.68 6.90
N HIS A 11 -36.37 -16.81 8.01
CA HIS A 11 -35.17 -16.05 8.41
C HIS A 11 -35.36 -14.67 9.09
N SER A 12 -36.01 -14.60 10.26
CA SER A 12 -36.00 -13.38 11.11
C SER A 12 -34.58 -12.85 11.31
N ARG A 13 -33.61 -13.72 11.63
CA ARG A 13 -32.20 -13.34 11.85
C ARG A 13 -31.54 -12.60 10.69
N LYS A 14 -31.77 -13.01 9.42
CA LYS A 14 -31.15 -12.34 8.26
C LYS A 14 -31.83 -11.00 7.97
N LYS A 15 -33.15 -10.91 8.15
CA LYS A 15 -33.89 -9.66 8.02
C LYS A 15 -33.40 -8.63 9.06
N ASP A 16 -33.28 -9.06 10.31
CA ASP A 16 -32.80 -8.21 11.41
C ASP A 16 -31.36 -7.74 11.16
N ALA A 17 -30.48 -8.61 10.65
CA ALA A 17 -29.12 -8.24 10.27
C ALA A 17 -29.05 -7.21 9.13
N VAL A 18 -29.89 -7.36 8.09
CA VAL A 18 -29.97 -6.41 6.97
C VAL A 18 -30.51 -5.05 7.43
N LEU A 19 -31.51 -5.02 8.31
CA LEU A 19 -32.02 -3.78 8.87
C LEU A 19 -30.98 -3.10 9.78
N ALA A 20 -30.34 -3.85 10.69
CA ALA A 20 -29.30 -3.31 11.57
C ALA A 20 -28.06 -2.82 10.81
N PHE A 21 -27.77 -3.41 9.66
CA PHE A 21 -26.75 -2.93 8.74
C PHE A 21 -27.16 -1.60 8.08
N SER A 22 -28.41 -1.50 7.63
CA SER A 22 -28.89 -0.33 6.87
C SER A 22 -28.84 0.99 7.63
N THR A 23 -28.82 0.94 8.96
CA THR A 23 -28.70 2.11 9.85
C THR A 23 -27.26 2.47 10.19
N LYS A 24 -26.27 1.61 9.91
CA LYS A 24 -24.86 1.82 10.28
C LYS A 24 -23.96 2.22 9.12
N ILE A 25 -24.39 1.99 7.90
CA ILE A 25 -23.56 2.19 6.70
C ILE A 25 -23.57 3.66 6.22
N ASP A 26 -22.39 4.18 5.86
CA ASP A 26 -22.29 5.39 5.06
C ASP A 26 -22.50 5.09 3.58
N ALA A 27 -23.69 5.45 3.08
CA ALA A 27 -24.07 5.23 1.69
C ALA A 27 -23.18 5.97 0.68
N ASN A 28 -22.59 7.12 1.04
CA ASN A 28 -21.73 7.89 0.15
C ASN A 28 -20.35 7.24 0.05
N GLU A 29 -19.79 6.82 1.18
CA GLU A 29 -18.51 6.07 1.19
C GLU A 29 -18.64 4.78 0.37
N GLU A 30 -19.72 4.03 0.60
CA GLU A 30 -20.00 2.77 -0.09
C GLU A 30 -20.14 2.96 -1.61
N LYS A 31 -20.91 3.98 -2.02
CA LYS A 31 -21.06 4.39 -3.41
C LYS A 31 -19.71 4.73 -4.06
N ASN A 32 -18.85 5.45 -3.35
CA ASN A 32 -17.53 5.83 -3.85
C ASN A 32 -16.62 4.59 -4.01
N SER A 33 -16.65 3.67 -3.05
CA SER A 33 -15.92 2.40 -3.14
C SER A 33 -16.39 1.54 -4.31
N LEU A 34 -17.70 1.39 -4.52
CA LEU A 34 -18.24 0.66 -5.67
C LEU A 34 -17.90 1.32 -7.00
N THR A 35 -17.89 2.65 -7.06
CA THR A 35 -17.48 3.39 -8.27
C THR A 35 -16.02 3.09 -8.62
N LYS A 36 -15.12 3.11 -7.64
CA LYS A 36 -13.71 2.73 -7.83
C LYS A 36 -13.57 1.28 -8.30
N LEU A 37 -14.29 0.36 -7.66
CA LEU A 37 -14.29 -1.06 -8.00
C LEU A 37 -14.80 -1.32 -9.42
N PHE A 38 -15.89 -0.68 -9.82
CA PHE A 38 -16.44 -0.84 -11.17
C PHE A 38 -15.53 -0.27 -12.25
N ASN A 39 -14.86 0.85 -11.96
CA ASN A 39 -13.82 1.38 -12.86
C ASN A 39 -12.64 0.40 -12.99
N LEU A 40 -12.19 -0.18 -11.87
CA LEU A 40 -11.13 -1.19 -11.87
C LEU A 40 -11.51 -2.44 -12.70
N LEU A 41 -12.77 -2.87 -12.64
CA LEU A 41 -13.29 -3.98 -13.43
C LEU A 41 -13.53 -3.63 -14.91
N GLY A 42 -13.17 -2.42 -15.35
CA GLY A 42 -13.33 -1.98 -16.74
C GLY A 42 -14.78 -1.76 -17.17
N LEU A 43 -15.71 -1.55 -16.23
CA LEU A 43 -17.10 -1.28 -16.55
C LEU A 43 -17.28 0.13 -17.09
N ASP A 44 -18.08 0.26 -18.15
CA ASP A 44 -18.41 1.56 -18.74
C ASP A 44 -19.18 2.42 -17.73
N LYS A 45 -18.54 3.52 -17.29
CA LYS A 45 -19.07 4.49 -16.34
C LYS A 45 -20.47 4.97 -16.70
N LYS A 46 -20.74 5.21 -17.99
CA LYS A 46 -22.05 5.70 -18.46
C LYS A 46 -23.18 4.69 -18.20
N LYS A 47 -22.86 3.40 -18.14
CA LYS A 47 -23.85 2.31 -17.96
C LYS A 47 -24.22 2.06 -16.51
N TYR A 48 -23.29 2.25 -15.57
CA TYR A 48 -23.52 1.94 -14.15
C TYR A 48 -23.79 3.17 -13.28
N GLU A 49 -23.22 4.34 -13.60
CA GLU A 49 -23.24 5.52 -12.71
C GLU A 49 -24.66 5.98 -12.39
N SER A 50 -25.53 6.07 -13.39
CA SER A 50 -26.94 6.44 -13.22
C SER A 50 -27.72 5.42 -12.38
N LYS A 51 -27.49 4.12 -12.60
CA LYS A 51 -28.12 3.03 -11.83
C LYS A 51 -27.65 3.03 -10.39
N LEU A 52 -26.37 3.29 -10.16
CA LEU A 52 -25.76 3.32 -8.83
C LEU A 52 -26.25 4.54 -8.04
N ASN A 53 -26.32 5.72 -8.68
CA ASN A 53 -26.92 6.92 -8.10
C ASN A 53 -28.37 6.65 -7.66
N LEU A 54 -29.19 6.13 -8.57
CA LEU A 54 -30.59 5.82 -8.28
C LEU A 54 -30.74 4.78 -7.16
N HIS A 55 -29.87 3.77 -7.13
CA HIS A 55 -29.88 2.74 -6.10
C HIS A 55 -29.60 3.33 -4.71
N PHE A 56 -28.56 4.17 -4.57
CA PHE A 56 -28.19 4.76 -3.28
C PHE A 56 -29.13 5.89 -2.84
N GLU A 57 -29.76 6.63 -3.77
CA GLU A 57 -30.84 7.57 -3.44
C GLU A 57 -32.06 6.86 -2.83
N LYS A 58 -32.47 5.74 -3.44
CA LYS A 58 -33.55 4.90 -2.92
C LYS A 58 -33.16 4.29 -1.58
N PHE A 59 -31.93 3.77 -1.45
CA PHE A 59 -31.42 3.24 -0.20
C PHE A 59 -31.48 4.28 0.93
N ASN A 60 -30.97 5.50 0.70
CA ASN A 60 -31.00 6.59 1.70
C ASN A 60 -32.41 6.99 2.13
N THR A 61 -33.38 6.90 1.22
CA THR A 61 -34.79 7.18 1.53
C THR A 61 -35.38 6.07 2.40
N ILE A 62 -34.98 4.83 2.16
CA ILE A 62 -35.50 3.64 2.87
C ILE A 62 -34.82 3.48 4.23
N SER A 63 -33.50 3.67 4.33
CA SER A 63 -32.74 3.55 5.58
C SER A 63 -33.28 4.49 6.66
N LYS A 64 -33.57 5.75 6.30
CA LYS A 64 -34.22 6.75 7.18
C LYS A 64 -35.63 6.35 7.65
N ARG A 65 -36.36 5.52 6.89
CA ARG A 65 -37.73 5.07 7.22
C ARG A 65 -37.74 3.72 7.94
N ALA A 66 -36.74 2.88 7.70
CA ALA A 66 -36.64 1.52 8.23
C ALA A 66 -36.42 1.47 9.75
N GLU A 67 -35.99 2.57 10.37
CA GLU A 67 -35.86 2.69 11.84
C GLU A 67 -37.20 2.56 12.58
N ASN A 68 -38.33 2.91 11.93
CA ASN A 68 -39.62 3.10 12.63
C ASN A 68 -40.84 2.43 11.97
N ALA A 69 -40.67 1.66 10.89
CA ALA A 69 -41.80 1.10 10.14
C ALA A 69 -41.54 -0.28 9.51
N ALA A 70 -42.62 -1.01 9.21
CA ALA A 70 -42.57 -2.27 8.48
C ALA A 70 -42.07 -2.04 7.03
N VAL A 71 -41.04 -2.80 6.64
CA VAL A 71 -40.40 -2.70 5.33
C VAL A 71 -41.14 -3.57 4.30
N THR A 72 -41.48 -3.01 3.14
CA THR A 72 -42.10 -3.76 2.03
C THR A 72 -41.10 -4.68 1.32
N VAL A 73 -41.58 -5.61 0.49
CA VAL A 73 -40.71 -6.55 -0.25
C VAL A 73 -39.72 -5.81 -1.17
N ASP A 74 -40.16 -4.76 -1.86
CA ASP A 74 -39.30 -3.95 -2.74
C ASP A 74 -38.25 -3.19 -1.95
N GLN A 75 -38.62 -2.64 -0.79
CA GLN A 75 -37.69 -1.96 0.09
C GLN A 75 -36.66 -2.93 0.67
N PHE A 76 -37.09 -4.12 1.07
CA PHE A 76 -36.20 -5.18 1.53
C PHE A 76 -35.23 -5.62 0.43
N ALA A 77 -35.68 -5.72 -0.82
CA ALA A 77 -34.83 -6.05 -1.95
C ALA A 77 -33.72 -5.00 -2.15
N ILE A 78 -34.01 -3.71 -1.98
CA ILE A 78 -33.00 -2.65 -2.04
C ILE A 78 -32.00 -2.81 -0.90
N LEU A 79 -32.48 -2.94 0.35
CA LEU A 79 -31.60 -3.12 1.52
C LEU A 79 -30.72 -4.36 1.38
N TYR A 80 -31.27 -5.47 0.92
CA TYR A 80 -30.55 -6.72 0.70
C TYR A 80 -29.48 -6.58 -0.40
N ASN A 81 -29.81 -5.92 -1.52
CA ASN A 81 -28.84 -5.66 -2.59
C ASN A 81 -27.72 -4.72 -2.13
N THR A 82 -28.02 -3.72 -1.30
CA THR A 82 -26.99 -2.86 -0.70
C THR A 82 -26.12 -3.66 0.28
N TRP A 83 -26.72 -4.51 1.11
CA TRP A 83 -25.98 -5.40 2.03
C TRP A 83 -25.05 -6.37 1.30
N ARG A 84 -25.52 -6.95 0.19
CA ARG A 84 -24.68 -7.79 -0.68
C ARG A 84 -23.54 -6.98 -1.31
N SER A 85 -23.84 -5.79 -1.83
CA SER A 85 -22.82 -4.89 -2.40
C SER A 85 -21.77 -4.52 -1.37
N HIS A 86 -22.18 -4.31 -0.12
CA HIS A 86 -21.27 -4.03 0.98
C HIS A 86 -20.32 -5.18 1.28
N SER A 87 -20.80 -6.42 1.27
CA SER A 87 -19.91 -7.58 1.44
C SER A 87 -18.81 -7.61 0.37
N PHE A 88 -19.15 -7.23 -0.86
CA PHE A 88 -18.19 -7.14 -1.97
C PHE A 88 -17.21 -5.97 -1.82
N VAL A 89 -17.66 -4.81 -1.35
CA VAL A 89 -16.76 -3.68 -1.03
C VAL A 89 -15.81 -4.03 0.11
N GLN A 90 -16.26 -4.77 1.13
CA GLN A 90 -15.37 -5.21 2.19
C GLN A 90 -14.28 -6.14 1.66
N GLU A 91 -14.64 -7.11 0.82
CA GLU A 91 -13.66 -7.97 0.16
C GLU A 91 -12.67 -7.17 -0.69
N TYR A 92 -13.16 -6.21 -1.47
CA TYR A 92 -12.30 -5.29 -2.23
C TYR A 92 -11.34 -4.49 -1.33
N LYS A 93 -11.84 -3.92 -0.23
CA LYS A 93 -11.01 -3.18 0.74
C LYS A 93 -9.93 -4.07 1.34
N GLU A 94 -10.24 -5.32 1.67
CA GLU A 94 -9.25 -6.28 2.17
C GLU A 94 -8.18 -6.63 1.12
N LEU A 95 -8.58 -6.77 -0.16
CA LEU A 95 -7.62 -6.95 -1.25
C LEU A 95 -6.69 -5.73 -1.41
N GLN A 96 -7.23 -4.51 -1.33
CA GLN A 96 -6.42 -3.29 -1.38
C GLN A 96 -5.44 -3.19 -0.22
N LYS A 97 -5.84 -3.60 0.99
CA LYS A 97 -4.92 -3.65 2.14
C LYS A 97 -3.79 -4.64 1.90
N LYS A 98 -4.09 -5.85 1.41
CA LYS A 98 -3.08 -6.86 1.08
C LYS A 98 -2.12 -6.35 0.00
N GLU A 99 -2.64 -5.74 -1.04
CA GLU A 99 -1.86 -5.09 -2.08
C GLU A 99 -0.91 -4.03 -1.50
N SER A 100 -1.43 -3.12 -0.66
CA SER A 100 -0.63 -2.08 0.00
C SER A 100 0.48 -2.66 0.87
N ILE A 101 0.22 -3.75 1.60
CA ILE A 101 1.24 -4.42 2.44
C ILE A 101 2.33 -5.02 1.56
N ILE A 102 1.96 -5.67 0.44
CA ILE A 102 2.91 -6.29 -0.48
C ILE A 102 3.83 -5.25 -1.13
N PHE A 103 3.30 -4.08 -1.50
CA PHE A 103 4.06 -3.04 -2.19
C PHE A 103 4.77 -2.05 -1.26
N GLN A 104 4.47 -2.07 0.05
CA GLN A 104 5.04 -1.12 1.02
C GLN A 104 6.58 -1.09 0.98
N SER A 105 7.25 -2.25 0.96
CA SER A 105 8.72 -2.30 0.93
C SER A 105 9.30 -1.68 -0.35
N LYS A 106 8.60 -1.84 -1.49
CA LYS A 106 8.96 -1.22 -2.76
C LYS A 106 8.83 0.31 -2.70
N ASP A 107 7.76 0.81 -2.09
CA ASP A 107 7.55 2.26 -1.94
C ASP A 107 8.61 2.89 -1.02
N VAL A 108 8.95 2.21 0.08
CA VAL A 108 10.03 2.61 0.99
C VAL A 108 11.37 2.64 0.24
N PHE A 109 11.67 1.62 -0.56
CA PHE A 109 12.87 1.56 -1.38
C PHE A 109 12.99 2.71 -2.37
N LEU A 110 11.93 2.99 -3.14
CA LEU A 110 11.93 4.13 -4.07
C LEU A 110 12.08 5.46 -3.33
N LYS A 111 11.45 5.61 -2.17
CA LYS A 111 11.58 6.81 -1.35
C LYS A 111 13.03 7.03 -0.92
N ILE A 112 13.67 6.01 -0.34
CA ILE A 112 15.07 6.07 0.14
C ILE A 112 16.03 6.36 -1.02
N LEU A 113 15.87 5.68 -2.16
CA LEU A 113 16.68 5.97 -3.35
C LEU A 113 16.54 7.42 -3.78
N ASN A 114 15.32 7.94 -3.87
CA ASN A 114 15.08 9.32 -4.29
C ASN A 114 15.65 10.35 -3.31
N GLU A 115 15.62 10.06 -2.01
CA GLU A 115 16.25 10.90 -0.97
C GLU A 115 17.78 10.90 -1.08
N LEU A 116 18.39 9.75 -1.38
CA LEU A 116 19.85 9.63 -1.51
C LEU A 116 20.37 10.30 -2.78
N PHE A 117 19.65 10.18 -3.90
CA PHE A 117 20.06 10.80 -5.17
C PHE A 117 19.94 12.34 -5.16
N ASP A 118 19.35 12.94 -4.12
CA ASP A 118 19.29 14.39 -3.86
C ASP A 118 18.84 15.21 -5.09
N GLY A 119 17.82 14.68 -5.76
CA GLY A 119 17.23 15.27 -6.95
C GLY A 119 18.10 15.24 -8.21
N THR A 120 19.33 14.73 -8.20
CA THR A 120 20.15 14.56 -9.42
C THR A 120 19.48 13.63 -10.43
N LYS A 121 18.88 12.57 -9.93
CA LYS A 121 18.02 11.64 -10.66
C LYS A 121 16.84 11.23 -9.77
N THR A 122 15.75 10.80 -10.39
CA THR A 122 14.56 10.27 -9.72
C THR A 122 14.30 8.86 -10.21
N ALA A 123 14.31 7.90 -9.29
CA ALA A 123 13.96 6.51 -9.51
C ALA A 123 12.44 6.34 -9.65
N GLN A 124 12.02 5.63 -10.71
CA GLN A 124 10.62 5.32 -11.01
C GLN A 124 10.49 3.87 -11.52
N LEU A 125 9.29 3.31 -11.40
CA LEU A 125 8.98 2.00 -11.94
C LEU A 125 8.01 2.14 -13.11
N SER A 126 8.25 1.37 -14.17
CA SER A 126 7.33 1.25 -15.30
C SER A 126 6.12 0.40 -14.93
N ASP A 127 5.10 0.38 -15.80
CA ASP A 127 3.95 -0.54 -15.66
C ASP A 127 4.38 -2.01 -15.63
N GLY A 128 5.55 -2.33 -16.21
CA GLY A 128 6.19 -3.64 -16.18
C GLY A 128 7.06 -3.92 -14.95
N ASN A 129 7.05 -3.05 -13.93
CA ASN A 129 7.94 -3.10 -12.76
C ASN A 129 9.44 -3.01 -13.11
N GLU A 130 9.79 -2.38 -14.23
CA GLU A 130 11.19 -2.10 -14.56
C GLU A 130 11.64 -0.79 -13.92
N LEU A 131 12.78 -0.82 -13.23
CA LEU A 131 13.36 0.35 -12.59
C LEU A 131 14.11 1.20 -13.61
N TYR A 132 13.71 2.46 -13.74
CA TYR A 132 14.37 3.45 -14.59
C TYR A 132 14.53 4.76 -13.83
N PHE A 133 15.36 5.65 -14.37
CA PHE A 133 15.67 6.92 -13.73
C PHE A 133 15.38 8.09 -14.67
N LYS A 134 14.90 9.20 -14.10
CA LYS A 134 14.79 10.49 -14.80
C LYS A 134 15.81 11.46 -14.25
N THR A 135 16.57 12.10 -15.12
CA THR A 135 17.49 13.20 -14.75
C THR A 135 16.71 14.49 -14.46
N LYS A 136 17.35 15.48 -13.82
CA LYS A 136 16.79 16.84 -13.63
C LYS A 136 16.22 17.47 -14.90
N ASN A 137 16.80 17.13 -16.06
CA ASN A 137 16.40 17.67 -17.35
C ASN A 137 15.26 16.88 -18.01
N GLY A 138 14.67 15.92 -17.31
CA GLY A 138 13.59 15.06 -17.81
C GLY A 138 14.04 13.92 -18.74
N LYS A 139 15.35 13.78 -18.99
CA LYS A 139 15.88 12.64 -19.77
C LYS A 139 15.75 11.35 -18.97
N GLU A 140 15.10 10.35 -19.56
CA GLU A 140 15.07 8.97 -19.07
C GLU A 140 16.40 8.26 -19.34
N ILE A 141 16.89 7.52 -18.36
CA ILE A 141 18.11 6.73 -18.41
C ILE A 141 17.89 5.39 -17.71
N ASN A 142 18.62 4.38 -18.17
CA ASN A 142 18.53 3.02 -17.65
C ASN A 142 19.53 2.80 -16.51
N ILE A 143 19.39 1.67 -15.80
CA ILE A 143 20.34 1.26 -14.74
C ILE A 143 21.77 1.18 -15.28
N GLU A 144 21.93 0.76 -16.53
CA GLU A 144 23.23 0.64 -17.21
C GLU A 144 23.98 1.97 -17.32
N ASP A 145 23.25 3.09 -17.39
CA ASP A 145 23.81 4.45 -17.52
C ASP A 145 24.21 5.07 -16.16
N LEU A 146 23.91 4.40 -15.05
CA LEU A 146 24.29 4.87 -13.73
C LEU A 146 25.81 4.82 -13.52
N SER A 147 26.32 5.75 -12.72
CA SER A 147 27.71 5.70 -12.25
C SER A 147 27.96 4.45 -11.40
N SER A 148 29.23 4.04 -11.26
CA SER A 148 29.59 2.88 -10.44
C SER A 148 29.09 3.01 -8.99
N GLY A 149 29.23 4.19 -8.39
CA GLY A 149 28.72 4.46 -7.03
C GLY A 149 27.20 4.34 -6.92
N GLU A 150 26.46 4.84 -7.91
CA GLU A 150 24.99 4.72 -7.93
C GLU A 150 24.54 3.26 -8.10
N LYS A 151 25.25 2.48 -8.94
CA LYS A 151 24.99 1.05 -9.09
C LYS A 151 25.29 0.31 -7.79
N GLN A 152 26.40 0.63 -7.13
CA GLN A 152 26.75 0.05 -5.84
C GLN A 152 25.70 0.34 -4.79
N LEU A 153 25.24 1.59 -4.69
CA LEU A 153 24.16 1.97 -3.78
C LEU A 153 22.87 1.20 -4.07
N LEU A 154 22.52 1.06 -5.35
CA LEU A 154 21.34 0.30 -5.77
C LEU A 154 21.44 -1.17 -5.38
N ILE A 155 22.61 -1.79 -5.53
CA ILE A 155 22.87 -3.17 -5.12
C ILE A 155 22.71 -3.32 -3.60
N ILE A 156 23.37 -2.47 -2.81
CA ILE A 156 23.32 -2.52 -1.34
C ILE A 156 21.88 -2.43 -0.82
N LEU A 157 21.12 -1.45 -1.32
CA LEU A 157 19.72 -1.26 -0.93
C LEU A 157 18.80 -2.34 -1.50
N GLY A 158 19.09 -2.85 -2.71
CA GLY A 158 18.36 -3.94 -3.32
C GLY A 158 18.49 -5.23 -2.50
N GLU A 159 19.69 -5.56 -2.05
CA GLU A 159 19.94 -6.68 -1.14
C GLU A 159 19.14 -6.52 0.17
N ALA A 160 19.13 -5.33 0.77
CA ALA A 160 18.34 -5.05 1.97
C ALA A 160 16.83 -5.23 1.74
N LEU A 161 16.32 -4.76 0.59
CA LEU A 161 14.92 -4.93 0.19
C LEU A 161 14.54 -6.41 0.04
N LEU A 162 15.42 -7.21 -0.55
CA LEU A 162 15.19 -8.63 -0.83
C LEU A 162 15.11 -9.51 0.43
N GLN A 163 15.51 -8.97 1.60
CA GLN A 163 15.39 -9.64 2.89
C GLN A 163 13.95 -9.70 3.40
N LYS A 164 13.00 -8.98 2.76
CA LYS A 164 11.55 -9.03 3.06
C LYS A 164 11.19 -8.74 4.52
N SER A 165 12.03 -7.94 5.19
CA SER A 165 11.89 -7.63 6.61
C SER A 165 11.97 -8.85 7.54
N ASP A 166 12.56 -9.96 7.08
CA ASP A 166 12.86 -11.12 7.93
C ASP A 166 14.12 -10.86 8.77
N SER A 167 14.30 -11.64 9.84
CA SER A 167 15.54 -11.64 10.64
C SER A 167 16.74 -12.00 9.75
N TYR A 168 17.69 -11.08 9.62
CA TYR A 168 18.79 -11.20 8.69
C TYR A 168 20.10 -10.66 9.28
N ILE A 169 21.24 -11.23 8.87
CA ILE A 169 22.55 -10.66 9.19
C ILE A 169 23.11 -10.07 7.89
N TYR A 170 23.10 -8.74 7.79
CA TYR A 170 23.62 -8.00 6.65
C TYR A 170 25.12 -7.83 6.84
N ILE A 171 25.94 -8.49 6.02
CA ILE A 171 27.39 -8.38 6.07
C ILE A 171 27.89 -7.71 4.79
N ALA A 172 28.74 -6.69 4.93
CA ALA A 172 29.44 -6.10 3.79
C ALA A 172 30.88 -5.73 4.15
N ASP A 173 31.75 -5.87 3.16
CA ASP A 173 33.16 -5.46 3.21
C ASP A 173 33.34 -4.25 2.30
N GLU A 174 33.96 -3.20 2.82
CA GLU A 174 34.11 -1.87 2.22
C GLU A 174 32.82 -1.35 1.53
N PRO A 175 31.66 -1.32 2.21
CA PRO A 175 30.41 -0.88 1.61
C PRO A 175 30.45 0.58 1.12
N GLU A 176 31.38 1.39 1.62
CA GLU A 176 31.64 2.76 1.20
C GLU A 176 32.30 2.91 -0.17
N LEU A 177 32.82 1.83 -0.74
CA LEU A 177 33.63 1.91 -1.95
C LEU A 177 32.83 2.52 -3.10
N SER A 178 33.36 3.60 -3.69
CA SER A 178 32.70 4.40 -4.74
C SER A 178 31.45 5.19 -4.31
N LEU A 179 31.08 5.21 -3.02
CA LEU A 179 29.95 6.00 -2.52
C LEU A 179 30.38 7.42 -2.15
N HIS A 180 29.52 8.40 -2.44
CA HIS A 180 29.68 9.77 -1.96
C HIS A 180 29.55 9.83 -0.43
N ILE A 181 30.28 10.73 0.23
CA ILE A 181 30.33 10.87 1.71
C ILE A 181 28.91 10.98 2.31
N SER A 182 28.06 11.81 1.71
CA SER A 182 26.68 11.98 2.18
C SER A 182 25.82 10.70 2.11
N TRP A 183 26.19 9.73 1.27
CA TRP A 183 25.54 8.41 1.22
C TRP A 183 26.09 7.48 2.29
N GLN A 184 27.39 7.54 2.56
CA GLN A 184 28.05 6.75 3.61
C GLN A 184 27.41 7.04 4.98
N GLU A 185 27.22 8.31 5.31
CA GLU A 185 26.55 8.75 6.56
C GLU A 185 25.12 8.20 6.70
N LYS A 186 24.41 8.02 5.57
CA LYS A 186 23.00 7.60 5.57
C LYS A 186 22.83 6.09 5.35
N LEU A 187 23.91 5.35 5.08
CA LEU A 187 23.85 4.00 4.55
C LEU A 187 23.18 3.01 5.50
N THR A 188 23.66 2.96 6.74
CA THR A 188 23.16 2.07 7.79
C THR A 188 21.70 2.36 8.13
N ALA A 189 21.33 3.64 8.22
CA ALA A 189 19.94 4.06 8.44
C ALA A 189 19.03 3.69 7.26
N SER A 190 19.53 3.78 6.03
CA SER A 190 18.79 3.40 4.82
C SER A 190 18.53 1.90 4.76
N ILE A 191 19.52 1.07 5.09
CA ILE A 191 19.36 -0.39 5.20
C ILE A 191 18.37 -0.74 6.31
N SER A 192 18.48 -0.09 7.47
CA SER A 192 17.58 -0.34 8.62
C SER A 192 16.13 0.07 8.34
N GLN A 193 15.90 1.08 7.51
CA GLN A 193 14.55 1.46 7.07
C GLN A 193 13.93 0.42 6.13
N LEU A 194 14.75 -0.27 5.33
CA LEU A 194 14.30 -1.36 4.44
C LEU A 194 14.05 -2.66 5.21
N ASN A 195 14.95 -2.99 6.12
CA ASN A 195 14.81 -4.12 7.02
C ASN A 195 15.16 -3.74 8.46
N PRO A 196 14.15 -3.42 9.30
CA PRO A 196 14.39 -3.11 10.71
C PRO A 196 14.82 -4.33 11.55
N ASN A 197 14.69 -5.54 11.00
CA ASN A 197 15.09 -6.79 11.64
C ASN A 197 16.48 -7.27 11.20
N ALA A 198 17.21 -6.48 10.39
CA ALA A 198 18.57 -6.79 9.98
C ALA A 198 19.57 -6.36 11.05
N GLN A 199 20.45 -7.28 11.45
CA GLN A 199 21.69 -6.94 12.14
C GLN A 199 22.75 -6.61 11.09
N ILE A 200 23.30 -5.40 11.13
CA ILE A 200 24.29 -4.94 10.15
C ILE A 200 25.71 -5.13 10.72
N LEU A 201 26.58 -5.77 9.96
CA LEU A 201 28.00 -5.95 10.25
C LEU A 201 28.83 -5.47 9.06
N PHE A 202 29.55 -4.37 9.23
CA PHE A 202 30.41 -3.80 8.20
C PHE A 202 31.88 -3.91 8.60
N ALA A 203 32.71 -4.38 7.66
CA ALA A 203 34.14 -4.10 7.66
C ALA A 203 34.34 -2.84 6.81
N THR A 204 34.84 -1.77 7.43
CA THR A 204 34.88 -0.44 6.79
C THR A 204 36.09 0.34 7.27
N HIS A 205 36.64 1.16 6.37
CA HIS A 205 37.65 2.17 6.65
C HIS A 205 37.05 3.59 6.70
N SER A 206 35.75 3.74 6.43
CA SER A 206 35.07 5.03 6.40
C SER A 206 34.82 5.58 7.80
N PRO A 207 35.43 6.73 8.17
CA PRO A 207 35.09 7.42 9.41
C PRO A 207 33.66 7.94 9.40
N ASP A 208 33.08 8.24 8.23
CA ASP A 208 31.72 8.75 8.09
C ASP A 208 30.67 7.68 8.45
N ILE A 209 30.97 6.40 8.18
CA ILE A 209 30.15 5.28 8.65
C ILE A 209 30.36 5.06 10.16
N VAL A 210 31.61 4.99 10.61
CA VAL A 210 31.96 4.64 12.00
C VAL A 210 31.52 5.71 13.01
N SER A 211 31.64 6.99 12.66
CA SER A 211 31.36 8.12 13.58
C SER A 211 29.93 8.13 14.14
N ILE A 212 28.98 7.55 13.39
CA ILE A 212 27.56 7.46 13.78
C ILE A 212 27.31 6.30 14.76
N HIS A 213 28.21 5.32 14.79
CA HIS A 213 28.07 4.04 15.50
C HIS A 213 29.19 3.81 16.52
N GLY A 214 29.70 4.87 17.16
CA GLY A 214 30.88 4.79 18.03
C GLY A 214 30.81 3.70 19.12
N ASP A 215 29.65 3.49 19.74
CA ASP A 215 29.45 2.46 20.77
C ASP A 215 29.40 1.03 20.22
N ASN A 216 29.25 0.88 18.90
CA ASN A 216 29.14 -0.40 18.18
C ASN A 216 30.31 -0.63 17.22
N ALA A 217 31.43 0.08 17.40
CA ALA A 217 32.64 -0.07 16.61
C ALA A 217 33.64 -0.99 17.32
N ILE A 218 34.26 -1.90 16.56
CA ILE A 218 35.32 -2.78 17.04
C ILE A 218 36.58 -2.47 16.24
N GLU A 219 37.63 -2.00 16.92
CA GLU A 219 38.94 -1.83 16.31
C GLU A 219 39.61 -3.19 16.12
N MET A 220 39.73 -3.63 14.86
CA MET A 220 40.32 -4.94 14.54
C MET A 220 41.78 -5.05 15.01
N GLU A 221 42.58 -3.98 14.93
CA GLU A 221 43.98 -4.00 15.35
C GLU A 221 44.14 -4.31 16.85
N ALA A 222 43.21 -3.84 17.69
CA ALA A 222 43.21 -4.11 19.13
C ALA A 222 42.86 -5.56 19.48
N CYS A 223 42.33 -6.34 18.53
CA CYS A 223 41.95 -7.74 18.75
C CYS A 223 43.11 -8.73 18.48
N PHE A 224 44.19 -8.28 17.83
CA PHE A 224 45.35 -9.11 17.49
C PHE A 224 46.59 -8.78 18.33
N SER A 225 46.47 -7.88 19.31
CA SER A 225 47.53 -7.47 20.26
C SER A 225 47.36 -8.12 21.63
#